data_AF-A0AAJ4R6J7-F1
#
_entry.id   AF-A0AAJ4R6J7-F1
#
_cell.length_a   1.000
_cell.length_b   1.000
_cell.length_c   1.000
_cell.angle_alpha   90.00
_cell.angle_beta   90.00
_cell.angle_gamma   90.00
#
_symmetry.space_group_name_H-M   'P 1'
#
loop_
_entity.id
_entity.type
_entity.pdbx_description
1 polymer ?
#
loop_
_entity_poly.entity_id
_entity_poly.type
_entity_poly.pdbx_seq_one_letter_code
_entity_poly.pdbx_strand_id
1 'polypeptide(L)'
;MAILELLANGLVFSSIIVLASIGLSLVYSIADFANFAHGDTMAVGAYAALLTFGVLGGVGPTVLALPVGFFIALAVGAAVAALVAVVTHVVVYEPLEVDSIGLLITSIGVAFVYRAIIQLRFGSNPIEFDIPLQRPIEALVPLGVRVTVHDVAIVATAALLVVGLHVLLQYTDLGRKMRATADNPDLARVSGIRTRRVEWWTWIIGAGLAGVGGGFLGLYNQLSPRMGFDILLVVFAAVILGGIGSVYGAMAGGLLIGVINQLMPAISDLAVALPLVPNVGPAYADSVAFLIMVAVLLVRPSGIAGGETT
;
A
#
# COMPACT_ATOMS: atom_id res chain seq x y z
N MET A 1 4.90 25.50 -8.85
CA MET A 1 4.88 25.12 -7.42
C MET A 1 6.32 24.97 -6.93
N ALA A 2 6.59 25.15 -5.64
CA ALA A 2 7.95 24.96 -5.11
C ALA A 2 8.30 23.47 -5.14
N ILE A 3 9.50 23.10 -5.62
CA ILE A 3 9.95 21.70 -5.64
C ILE A 3 9.89 21.08 -4.23
N LEU A 4 10.17 21.87 -3.20
CA LEU A 4 10.11 21.44 -1.82
C LEU A 4 8.69 21.01 -1.38
N GLU A 5 7.65 21.68 -1.88
CA GLU A 5 6.25 21.31 -1.64
C GLU A 5 5.91 19.97 -2.28
N LEU A 6 6.35 19.75 -3.52
CA LEU A 6 6.13 18.49 -4.23
C LEU A 6 6.87 17.33 -3.57
N LEU A 7 8.10 17.56 -3.08
CA LEU A 7 8.83 16.56 -2.31
C LEU A 7 8.14 16.22 -0.98
N ALA A 8 7.60 17.24 -0.30
CA ALA A 8 6.88 17.03 0.95
C ALA A 8 5.59 16.23 0.74
N ASN A 9 4.77 16.59 -0.26
CA ASN A 9 3.60 15.79 -0.65
C ASN A 9 3.99 14.40 -1.15
N GLY A 10 5.12 14.30 -1.88
CA GLY A 10 5.75 13.06 -2.29
C GLY A 10 6.01 12.12 -1.12
N LEU A 11 6.57 12.63 -0.03
CA LEU A 11 6.84 11.84 1.17
C LEU A 11 5.55 11.30 1.83
N VAL A 12 4.50 12.12 1.86
CA VAL A 12 3.19 11.73 2.42
C VAL A 12 2.56 10.63 1.58
N PHE A 13 2.47 10.84 0.27
CA PHE A 13 1.91 9.87 -0.65
C PHE A 13 2.75 8.58 -0.67
N SER A 14 4.07 8.69 -0.71
CA SER A 14 4.98 7.55 -0.59
C SER A 14 4.78 6.75 0.68
N SER A 15 4.48 7.39 1.81
CA SER A 15 4.21 6.69 3.07
C SER A 15 3.01 5.74 2.93
N ILE A 16 1.98 6.14 2.19
CA ILE A 16 0.81 5.31 1.86
C ILE A 16 1.21 4.17 0.92
N ILE A 17 1.93 4.49 -0.16
CA ILE A 17 2.37 3.49 -1.15
C ILE A 17 3.30 2.46 -0.51
N VAL A 18 4.21 2.85 0.37
CA VAL A 18 5.13 1.95 1.07
C VAL A 18 4.36 0.91 1.89
N LEU A 19 3.35 1.32 2.66
CA LEU A 19 2.54 0.38 3.44
C LEU A 19 1.82 -0.64 2.53
N ALA A 20 1.29 -0.18 1.41
CA ALA A 20 0.64 -1.03 0.42
C ALA A 20 1.61 -2.00 -0.26
N SER A 21 2.77 -1.49 -0.72
CA SER A 21 3.80 -2.24 -1.43
C SER A 21 4.46 -3.29 -0.55
N ILE A 22 4.74 -2.97 0.72
CA ILE A 22 5.21 -3.95 1.70
C ILE A 22 4.23 -5.12 1.79
N GLY A 23 2.93 -4.82 1.94
CA GLY A 23 1.93 -5.87 2.10
C GLY A 23 1.84 -6.78 0.87
N LEU A 24 1.87 -6.19 -0.33
CA LEU A 24 1.86 -6.94 -1.58
C LEU A 24 3.12 -7.79 -1.76
N SER A 25 4.29 -7.22 -1.47
CA SER A 25 5.58 -7.91 -1.59
C SER A 25 5.69 -9.07 -0.59
N LEU A 26 5.21 -8.88 0.64
CA LEU A 26 5.21 -9.91 1.68
C LEU A 26 4.32 -11.10 1.29
N VAL A 27 3.11 -10.83 0.80
CA VAL A 27 2.21 -11.89 0.31
C VAL A 27 2.84 -12.62 -0.87
N TYR A 28 3.40 -11.90 -1.83
CA TYR A 28 4.07 -12.50 -2.98
C TYR A 28 5.25 -13.39 -2.57
N SER A 29 6.09 -12.96 -1.61
CA SER A 29 7.30 -13.70 -1.19
C SER A 29 7.04 -15.12 -0.67
N ILE A 30 5.81 -15.44 -0.31
CA ILE A 30 5.43 -16.75 0.25
C ILE A 30 4.36 -17.42 -0.61
N ALA A 31 3.39 -16.68 -1.14
CA ALA A 31 2.32 -17.24 -1.96
C ALA A 31 2.71 -17.40 -3.44
N ASP A 32 3.76 -16.73 -3.91
CA ASP A 32 4.32 -16.82 -5.26
C ASP A 32 3.32 -16.54 -6.40
N PHE A 33 2.41 -15.58 -6.19
CA PHE A 33 1.56 -15.06 -7.26
C PHE A 33 1.23 -13.57 -7.09
N ALA A 34 1.00 -12.88 -8.20
CA ALA A 34 0.61 -11.48 -8.22
C ALA A 34 -0.87 -11.31 -7.83
N ASN A 35 -1.13 -10.92 -6.58
CA ASN A 35 -2.49 -10.75 -6.07
C ASN A 35 -3.09 -9.39 -6.47
N PHE A 36 -3.94 -9.37 -7.49
CA PHE A 36 -4.66 -8.16 -7.94
C PHE A 36 -5.76 -7.71 -6.97
N ALA A 37 -6.25 -8.58 -6.07
CA ALA A 37 -7.22 -8.18 -5.04
C ALA A 37 -6.59 -7.35 -3.92
N HIS A 38 -5.27 -7.23 -3.86
CA HIS A 38 -4.58 -6.51 -2.78
C HIS A 38 -5.00 -5.04 -2.69
N GLY A 39 -5.17 -4.37 -3.84
CA GLY A 39 -5.67 -3.00 -3.89
C GLY A 39 -7.07 -2.87 -3.31
N ASP A 40 -8.00 -3.74 -3.71
CA ASP A 40 -9.36 -3.75 -3.15
C ASP A 40 -9.37 -4.19 -1.67
N THR A 41 -8.37 -4.94 -1.21
CA THR A 41 -8.17 -5.24 0.23
C THR A 41 -7.82 -3.96 1.02
N MET A 42 -7.07 -3.03 0.42
CA MET A 42 -6.87 -1.69 1.00
C MET A 42 -8.20 -0.95 1.14
N ALA A 43 -9.06 -1.01 0.10
CA ALA A 43 -10.38 -0.39 0.13
C ALA A 43 -11.26 -0.99 1.23
N VAL A 44 -11.25 -2.32 1.40
CA VAL A 44 -11.95 -2.99 2.52
C VAL A 44 -11.52 -2.41 3.88
N GLY A 45 -10.20 -2.26 4.10
CA GLY A 45 -9.69 -1.65 5.32
C GLY A 45 -10.10 -0.18 5.49
N ALA A 46 -10.08 0.60 4.42
CA ALA A 46 -10.49 2.00 4.42
C ALA A 46 -11.97 2.17 4.80
N TYR A 47 -12.86 1.38 4.20
CA TYR A 47 -14.30 1.44 4.47
C TYR A 47 -14.65 0.87 5.86
N ALA A 48 -13.91 -0.13 6.34
CA ALA A 48 -14.04 -0.60 7.72
C ALA A 48 -13.61 0.47 8.73
N ALA A 49 -12.52 1.21 8.44
CA ALA A 49 -12.12 2.36 9.23
C ALA A 49 -13.18 3.47 9.18
N LEU A 50 -13.75 3.78 8.01
CA LEU A 50 -14.83 4.76 7.86
C LEU A 50 -16.04 4.41 8.73
N LEU A 51 -16.54 3.17 8.67
CA LEU A 51 -17.65 2.72 9.51
C LEU A 51 -17.35 2.85 11.00
N THR A 52 -16.15 2.40 11.39
CA THR A 52 -15.73 2.43 12.79
C THR A 52 -15.59 3.87 13.29
N PHE A 53 -15.02 4.75 12.47
CA PHE A 53 -14.90 6.18 12.77
C PHE A 53 -16.27 6.87 12.81
N GLY A 54 -17.23 6.48 11.97
CA GLY A 54 -18.59 7.01 12.02
C GLY A 54 -19.33 6.68 13.34
N VAL A 55 -18.97 5.57 14.01
CA VAL A 55 -19.51 5.18 15.31
C VAL A 55 -18.74 5.80 16.47
N LEU A 56 -17.40 5.81 16.40
CA LEU A 56 -16.53 6.37 17.45
C LEU A 56 -16.50 7.90 17.42
N GLY A 57 -16.65 8.52 16.25
CA GLY A 57 -16.48 9.94 16.02
C GLY A 57 -15.13 10.46 16.52
N GLY A 58 -15.14 11.71 16.99
CA GLY A 58 -14.00 12.40 17.58
C GLY A 58 -13.66 11.97 19.02
N VAL A 59 -14.00 10.75 19.45
CA VAL A 59 -13.74 10.30 20.83
C VAL A 59 -12.25 10.33 21.16
N GLY A 60 -11.94 10.88 22.33
CA GLY A 60 -10.60 10.92 22.92
C GLY A 60 -9.83 12.21 22.66
N PRO A 61 -8.62 12.34 23.23
CA PRO A 61 -7.74 13.47 22.93
C PRO A 61 -7.31 13.43 21.45
N THR A 62 -6.86 14.57 20.93
CA THR A 62 -6.25 14.62 19.61
C THR A 62 -4.77 14.28 19.71
N VAL A 63 -4.31 13.39 18.83
CA VAL A 63 -2.89 13.05 18.63
C VAL A 63 -2.56 13.43 17.20
N LEU A 64 -1.59 14.33 17.00
CA LEU A 64 -1.26 14.89 15.67
C LEU A 64 -2.50 15.44 14.94
N ALA A 65 -3.35 16.19 15.66
CA ALA A 65 -4.60 16.77 15.16
C ALA A 65 -5.63 15.76 14.60
N LEU A 66 -5.44 14.47 14.84
CA LEU A 66 -6.43 13.41 14.59
C LEU A 66 -7.00 12.92 15.92
N PRO A 67 -8.32 12.69 16.02
CA PRO A 67 -8.90 12.08 17.21
C PRO A 67 -8.31 10.68 17.45
N VAL A 68 -8.15 10.27 18.71
CA VAL A 68 -7.77 8.88 19.03
C VAL A 68 -8.76 7.88 18.41
N GLY A 69 -10.04 8.24 18.30
CA GLY A 69 -11.05 7.48 17.57
C GLY A 69 -10.65 7.12 16.13
N PHE A 70 -9.90 7.99 15.43
CA PHE A 70 -9.40 7.70 14.09
C PHE A 70 -8.33 6.60 14.10
N PHE A 71 -7.39 6.63 15.04
CA PHE A 71 -6.37 5.58 15.14
C PHE A 71 -6.96 4.22 15.55
N ILE A 72 -8.00 4.23 16.40
CA ILE A 72 -8.76 3.02 16.72
C ILE A 72 -9.48 2.51 15.47
N ALA A 73 -10.14 3.40 14.72
CA ALA A 73 -10.78 3.05 13.47
C ALA A 73 -9.80 2.48 12.44
N LEU A 74 -8.59 3.03 12.35
CA LEU A 74 -7.51 2.55 11.50
C LEU A 74 -7.05 1.14 11.91
N ALA A 75 -6.90 0.88 13.21
CA ALA A 75 -6.56 -0.44 13.74
C ALA A 75 -7.66 -1.48 13.47
N VAL A 76 -8.94 -1.09 13.61
CA VAL A 76 -10.07 -1.95 13.26
C VAL A 76 -10.12 -2.19 11.75
N GLY A 77 -9.88 -1.16 10.93
CA GLY A 77 -9.76 -1.29 9.48
C GLY A 77 -8.67 -2.27 9.06
N ALA A 78 -7.49 -2.19 9.69
CA ALA A 78 -6.40 -3.14 9.49
C ALA A 78 -6.81 -4.58 9.89
N ALA A 79 -7.49 -4.75 11.03
CA ALA A 79 -7.95 -6.06 11.48
C ALA A 79 -9.02 -6.67 10.55
N VAL A 80 -9.95 -5.86 10.03
CA VAL A 80 -10.96 -6.30 9.07
C VAL A 80 -10.32 -6.67 7.73
N ALA A 81 -9.39 -5.85 7.23
CA ALA A 81 -8.63 -6.17 6.01
C ALA A 81 -7.85 -7.48 6.16
N ALA A 82 -7.17 -7.68 7.30
CA ALA A 82 -6.46 -8.91 7.62
C ALA A 82 -7.40 -10.12 7.69
N LEU A 83 -8.54 -9.99 8.36
CA LEU A 83 -9.55 -11.05 8.47
C LEU A 83 -10.09 -11.44 7.09
N VAL A 84 -10.52 -10.45 6.31
CA VAL A 84 -11.06 -10.67 4.96
C VAL A 84 -10.02 -11.32 4.05
N ALA A 85 -8.75 -10.88 4.11
CA ALA A 85 -7.68 -11.47 3.34
C ALA A 85 -7.41 -12.93 3.72
N VAL A 86 -7.37 -13.27 5.02
CA VAL A 86 -7.20 -14.66 5.48
C VAL A 86 -8.40 -15.52 5.07
N VAL A 87 -9.62 -15.03 5.26
CA VAL A 87 -10.84 -15.75 4.85
C VAL A 87 -10.80 -16.04 3.35
N THR A 88 -10.47 -15.04 2.53
CA THR A 88 -10.35 -15.24 1.08
C THR A 88 -9.22 -16.19 0.73
N HIS A 89 -8.08 -16.12 1.41
CA HIS A 89 -7.02 -17.08 1.21
C HIS A 89 -7.48 -18.52 1.51
N VAL A 90 -8.10 -18.76 2.65
CA VAL A 90 -8.53 -20.11 3.06
C VAL A 90 -9.71 -20.63 2.24
N VAL A 91 -10.64 -19.77 1.85
CA VAL A 91 -11.89 -20.17 1.16
C VAL A 91 -11.72 -20.19 -0.36
N VAL A 92 -10.91 -19.30 -0.92
CA VAL A 92 -10.77 -19.13 -2.37
C VAL A 92 -9.43 -19.68 -2.85
N TYR A 93 -8.30 -19.19 -2.32
CA TYR A 93 -6.98 -19.49 -2.91
C TYR A 93 -6.43 -20.86 -2.49
N GLU A 94 -6.48 -21.20 -1.20
CA GLU A 94 -5.93 -22.45 -0.64
C GLU A 94 -6.56 -23.72 -1.24
N PRO A 95 -7.88 -23.79 -1.53
CA PRO A 95 -8.49 -24.98 -2.13
C PRO A 95 -8.24 -25.11 -3.65
N LEU A 96 -7.73 -24.08 -4.31
CA LEU A 96 -7.54 -24.08 -5.76
C LEU A 96 -6.17 -24.65 -6.12
N GLU A 97 -6.17 -25.87 -6.66
CA GLU A 97 -4.97 -26.52 -7.22
C GLU A 97 -4.71 -26.03 -8.65
N VAL A 98 -4.33 -24.75 -8.79
CA VAL A 98 -3.96 -24.12 -10.07
C VAL A 98 -2.58 -23.49 -9.99
N ASP A 99 -2.01 -23.17 -11.15
CA ASP A 99 -0.73 -22.48 -11.24
C ASP A 99 -0.83 -21.01 -10.79
N SER A 100 0.32 -20.34 -10.65
CA SER A 100 0.36 -18.93 -10.23
C SER A 100 -0.41 -18.00 -11.16
N ILE A 101 -0.53 -18.32 -12.45
CA ILE A 101 -1.36 -17.57 -13.41
C ILE A 101 -2.85 -17.80 -13.11
N GLY A 102 -3.28 -19.02 -12.83
CA GLY A 102 -4.63 -19.31 -12.37
C GLY A 102 -5.00 -18.55 -11.09
N LEU A 103 -4.10 -18.48 -10.11
CA LEU A 103 -4.30 -17.70 -8.88
C LEU A 103 -4.36 -16.18 -9.16
N LEU A 104 -3.53 -15.68 -10.08
CA LEU A 104 -3.58 -14.29 -10.54
C LEU A 104 -4.97 -13.98 -11.13
N ILE A 105 -5.46 -14.79 -12.08
CA ILE A 105 -6.78 -14.59 -12.69
C ILE A 105 -7.89 -14.66 -11.63
N THR A 106 -7.79 -15.62 -10.71
CA THR A 106 -8.73 -15.75 -9.58
C THR A 106 -8.74 -14.48 -8.72
N SER A 107 -7.57 -13.90 -8.46
CA SER A 107 -7.46 -12.68 -7.67
C SER A 107 -8.13 -11.47 -8.32
N ILE A 108 -8.18 -11.41 -9.65
CA ILE A 108 -8.97 -10.39 -10.37
C ILE A 108 -10.47 -10.60 -10.11
N GLY A 109 -10.94 -11.85 -10.09
CA GLY A 109 -12.31 -12.19 -9.71
C GLY A 109 -12.66 -11.74 -8.29
N VAL A 110 -11.78 -12.03 -7.33
CA VAL A 110 -11.92 -11.57 -5.93
C VAL A 110 -11.95 -10.03 -5.85
N ALA A 111 -11.10 -9.35 -6.60
CA ALA A 111 -11.05 -7.89 -6.68
C ALA A 111 -12.42 -7.30 -7.08
N PHE A 112 -13.07 -7.88 -8.10
CA PHE A 112 -14.42 -7.48 -8.51
C PHE A 112 -15.46 -7.75 -7.42
N VAL A 113 -15.38 -8.88 -6.71
CA VAL A 113 -16.30 -9.19 -5.61
C VAL A 113 -16.18 -8.17 -4.48
N TYR A 114 -14.96 -7.87 -4.02
CA TYR A 114 -14.73 -6.86 -2.98
C TYR A 114 -15.30 -5.51 -3.37
N ARG A 115 -14.98 -5.07 -4.60
CA ARG A 115 -15.43 -3.78 -5.12
C ARG A 115 -16.94 -3.70 -5.25
N ALA A 116 -17.57 -4.76 -5.75
CA ALA A 116 -19.02 -4.85 -5.86
C ALA A 116 -19.69 -4.80 -4.49
N ILE A 117 -19.17 -5.52 -3.49
CA ILE A 117 -19.71 -5.48 -2.11
C ILE A 117 -19.62 -4.07 -1.52
N ILE A 118 -18.47 -3.41 -1.66
CA ILE A 118 -18.29 -2.03 -1.20
C ILE A 118 -19.28 -1.10 -1.92
N GLN A 119 -19.35 -1.19 -3.24
CA GLN A 119 -20.24 -0.33 -4.03
C GLN A 119 -21.73 -0.58 -3.74
N LEU A 120 -22.14 -1.81 -3.47
CA LEU A 120 -23.51 -2.15 -3.08
C LEU A 120 -23.87 -1.56 -1.71
N ARG A 121 -22.92 -1.52 -0.77
CA ARG A 121 -23.18 -1.03 0.59
C ARG A 121 -23.09 0.49 0.72
N PHE A 122 -22.15 1.12 0.02
CA PHE A 122 -21.82 2.54 0.18
C PHE A 122 -22.20 3.41 -1.03
N GLY A 123 -22.61 2.79 -2.13
CA GLY A 123 -22.86 3.49 -3.39
C GLY A 123 -21.58 3.78 -4.17
N SER A 124 -21.70 4.55 -5.25
CA SER A 124 -20.57 4.95 -6.11
C SER A 124 -19.97 6.31 -5.77
N ASN A 125 -20.66 7.09 -4.94
CA ASN A 125 -20.24 8.45 -4.64
C ASN A 125 -19.06 8.44 -3.67
N PRO A 126 -18.09 9.36 -3.85
CA PRO A 126 -17.01 9.50 -2.88
C PRO A 126 -17.53 9.89 -1.50
N ILE A 127 -16.88 9.38 -0.47
CA ILE A 127 -17.18 9.65 0.94
C ILE A 127 -15.90 10.12 1.62
N GLU A 128 -16.00 11.12 2.49
CA GLU A 128 -14.89 11.64 3.27
C GLU A 128 -15.05 11.23 4.74
N PHE A 129 -13.92 11.15 5.46
CA PHE A 129 -13.97 11.07 6.92
C PHE A 129 -14.50 12.40 7.47
N ASP A 130 -15.38 12.35 8.48
CA ASP A 130 -15.85 13.53 9.20
C ASP A 130 -14.77 14.08 10.15
N ILE A 131 -13.66 14.53 9.56
CA ILE A 131 -12.49 15.08 10.25
C ILE A 131 -12.30 16.51 9.73
N PRO A 132 -12.25 17.52 10.63
CA PRO A 132 -12.08 18.90 10.20
C PRO A 132 -10.81 19.11 9.39
N LEU A 133 -10.93 19.79 8.25
CA LEU A 133 -9.78 20.19 7.44
C LEU A 133 -8.83 21.05 8.28
N GLN A 134 -7.55 20.70 8.22
CA GLN A 134 -6.49 21.45 8.89
C GLN A 134 -5.91 22.53 7.99
N ARG A 135 -5.52 23.66 8.59
CA ARG A 135 -4.69 24.64 7.90
C ARG A 135 -3.27 24.08 7.76
N PRO A 136 -2.52 24.48 6.71
CA PRO A 136 -1.10 24.16 6.62
C PRO A 136 -0.34 24.66 7.85
N ILE A 137 0.72 23.95 8.23
CA ILE A 137 1.57 24.31 9.35
C ILE A 137 2.21 25.68 9.08
N GLU A 138 1.86 26.69 9.88
CA GLU A 138 2.24 28.10 9.64
C GLU A 138 3.75 28.30 9.52
N ALA A 139 4.56 27.52 10.24
CA ALA A 139 6.02 27.57 10.19
C ALA A 139 6.61 27.13 8.83
N LEU A 140 5.89 26.32 8.06
CA LEU A 140 6.34 25.78 6.77
C LEU A 140 5.87 26.62 5.57
N VAL A 141 4.84 27.45 5.77
CA VAL A 141 4.29 28.32 4.72
C VAL A 141 5.32 29.31 4.15
N PRO A 142 6.21 29.95 4.95
CA PRO A 142 7.27 30.82 4.42
C PRO A 142 8.28 30.10 3.52
N LEU A 143 8.44 28.78 3.70
CA LEU A 143 9.29 27.93 2.87
C LEU A 143 8.57 27.45 1.59
N GLY A 144 7.32 27.90 1.37
CA GLY A 144 6.48 27.45 0.26
C GLY A 144 5.94 26.04 0.43
N VAL A 145 5.97 25.46 1.63
CA VAL A 145 5.54 24.08 1.90
C VAL A 145 4.18 24.09 2.61
N ARG A 146 3.17 23.52 1.96
CA ARG A 146 1.78 23.50 2.46
C ARG A 146 1.40 22.10 2.95
N VAL A 147 2.03 21.68 4.04
CA VAL A 147 1.78 20.39 4.69
C VAL A 147 0.93 20.60 5.93
N THR A 148 -0.04 19.71 6.15
CA THR A 148 -0.94 19.72 7.30
C THR A 148 -0.43 18.82 8.44
N VAL A 149 -1.04 18.90 9.61
CA VAL A 149 -0.71 18.00 10.71
C VAL A 149 -1.20 16.56 10.44
N HIS A 150 -2.24 16.40 9.60
CA HIS A 150 -2.71 15.07 9.15
C HIS A 150 -1.66 14.37 8.29
N ASP A 151 -0.99 15.11 7.40
CA ASP A 151 0.11 14.60 6.60
C ASP A 151 1.27 14.09 7.46
N VAL A 152 1.60 14.83 8.53
CA VAL A 152 2.60 14.40 9.52
C VAL A 152 2.16 13.11 10.22
N ALA A 153 0.86 12.97 10.53
CA ALA A 153 0.33 11.76 11.13
C ALA A 153 0.43 10.54 10.21
N ILE A 154 0.20 10.70 8.90
CA ILE A 154 0.39 9.65 7.88
C ILE A 154 1.86 9.20 7.89
N VAL A 155 2.80 10.14 7.75
CA VAL A 155 4.24 9.83 7.69
C VAL A 155 4.73 9.19 8.99
N ALA A 156 4.35 9.75 10.14
CA ALA A 156 4.78 9.24 11.45
C ALA A 156 4.24 7.83 11.72
N THR A 157 2.97 7.58 11.41
CA THR A 157 2.36 6.25 11.61
C THR A 157 2.94 5.22 10.63
N ALA A 158 3.14 5.60 9.37
CA ALA A 158 3.77 4.72 8.39
C ALA A 158 5.21 4.36 8.82
N ALA A 159 6.01 5.34 9.25
CA ALA A 159 7.35 5.11 9.77
C ALA A 159 7.34 4.16 10.98
N LEU A 160 6.41 4.36 11.92
CA LEU A 160 6.24 3.48 13.08
C LEU A 160 5.92 2.03 12.65
N LEU A 161 5.02 1.83 11.69
CA LEU A 161 4.65 0.51 11.19
C LEU A 161 5.78 -0.16 10.40
N VAL A 162 6.52 0.61 9.61
CA VAL A 162 7.72 0.14 8.89
C VAL A 162 8.79 -0.33 9.86
N VAL A 163 9.08 0.46 10.90
CA VAL A 163 10.03 0.08 11.96
C VAL A 163 9.51 -1.15 12.72
N GLY A 164 8.21 -1.19 13.05
CA GLY A 164 7.58 -2.33 13.70
C GLY A 164 7.71 -3.62 12.87
N LEU A 165 7.49 -3.54 11.56
CA LEU A 165 7.68 -4.67 10.65
C LEU A 165 9.15 -5.06 10.55
N HIS A 166 10.07 -4.11 10.45
CA HIS A 166 11.50 -4.40 10.44
C HIS A 166 11.90 -5.18 11.70
N VAL A 167 11.42 -4.74 12.87
CA VAL A 167 11.68 -5.43 14.13
C VAL A 167 11.07 -6.83 14.14
N LEU A 168 9.83 -6.97 13.67
CA LEU A 168 9.16 -8.27 13.54
C LEU A 168 9.97 -9.22 12.65
N LEU A 169 10.39 -8.76 11.48
CA LEU A 169 11.15 -9.57 10.55
C LEU A 169 12.51 -9.93 11.14
N GLN A 170 13.32 -8.97 11.57
CA GLN A 170 14.71 -9.23 11.95
C GLN A 170 14.87 -9.91 13.31
N TYR A 171 14.06 -9.54 14.30
CA TYR A 171 14.33 -9.89 15.70
C TYR A 171 13.35 -10.90 16.30
N THR A 172 12.34 -11.38 15.56
CA THR A 172 11.38 -12.37 16.08
C THR A 172 11.49 -13.74 15.42
N ASP A 173 11.03 -14.76 16.15
CA ASP A 173 10.93 -16.13 15.65
C ASP A 173 9.95 -16.26 14.48
N LEU A 174 8.86 -15.47 14.48
CA LEU A 174 7.95 -15.40 13.33
C LEU A 174 8.68 -14.91 12.09
N GLY A 175 9.45 -13.81 12.20
CA GLY A 175 10.24 -13.27 11.10
C GLY A 175 11.29 -14.25 10.56
N ARG A 176 11.94 -15.03 11.44
CA ARG A 176 12.85 -16.11 11.03
C ARG A 176 12.12 -17.18 10.22
N LYS A 177 10.95 -17.62 10.67
CA LYS A 177 10.13 -18.63 9.98
C LYS A 177 9.59 -18.12 8.65
N MET A 178 9.21 -16.84 8.57
CA MET A 178 8.79 -16.21 7.31
C MET A 178 9.91 -16.22 6.27
N ARG A 179 11.13 -15.79 6.63
CA ARG A 179 12.27 -15.88 5.70
C ARG A 179 12.58 -17.32 5.27
N ALA A 180 12.66 -18.25 6.22
CA ALA A 180 12.90 -19.65 5.89
C ALA A 180 11.82 -20.25 4.97
N THR A 181 10.56 -19.82 5.14
CA THR A 181 9.45 -20.26 4.28
C THR A 181 9.50 -19.61 2.90
N ALA A 182 9.90 -18.33 2.80
CA ALA A 182 10.08 -17.63 1.53
C ALA A 182 11.22 -18.24 0.70
N ASP A 183 12.32 -18.63 1.35
CA ASP A 183 13.48 -19.22 0.66
C ASP A 183 13.15 -20.63 0.12
N ASN A 184 12.54 -21.49 0.96
CA ASN A 184 12.12 -22.82 0.54
C ASN A 184 11.00 -23.38 1.44
N PRO A 185 9.73 -23.34 1.00
CA PRO A 185 8.59 -23.83 1.78
C PRO A 185 8.69 -25.32 2.15
N ASP A 186 9.23 -26.16 1.29
CA ASP A 186 9.32 -27.62 1.52
C ASP A 186 10.38 -27.96 2.57
N LEU A 187 11.56 -27.34 2.49
CA LEU A 187 12.63 -27.50 3.49
C LEU A 187 12.21 -26.91 4.84
N ALA A 188 11.47 -25.81 4.84
CA ALA A 188 10.88 -25.24 6.05
C ALA A 188 9.92 -26.23 6.72
N ARG A 189 9.06 -26.92 5.95
CA ARG A 189 8.16 -27.96 6.47
C ARG A 189 8.92 -29.15 7.07
N VAL A 190 9.96 -29.64 6.41
CA VAL A 190 10.81 -30.73 6.92
C VAL A 190 11.54 -30.32 8.20
N SER A 191 11.88 -29.03 8.34
CA SER A 191 12.50 -28.45 9.53
C SER A 191 11.52 -28.20 10.70
N GLY A 192 10.25 -28.63 10.57
CA GLY A 192 9.22 -28.50 11.59
C GLY A 192 8.50 -27.15 11.61
N ILE A 193 8.71 -26.29 10.61
CA ILE A 193 7.97 -25.04 10.47
C ILE A 193 6.58 -25.35 9.90
N ARG A 194 5.54 -24.91 10.61
CA ARG A 194 4.15 -25.00 10.12
C ARG A 194 3.90 -23.89 9.10
N THR A 195 4.29 -24.11 7.85
CA THR A 195 4.20 -23.11 6.76
C THR A 195 2.81 -22.54 6.58
N ARG A 196 1.76 -23.36 6.70
CA ARG A 196 0.36 -22.88 6.69
C ARG A 196 0.09 -21.75 7.69
N ARG A 197 0.69 -21.80 8.89
CA ARG A 197 0.55 -20.71 9.87
C ARG A 197 1.37 -19.48 9.48
N VAL A 198 2.53 -19.69 8.87
CA VAL A 198 3.39 -18.61 8.36
C VAL A 198 2.68 -17.88 7.24
N GLU A 199 2.05 -18.60 6.32
CA GLU A 199 1.19 -18.06 5.26
C GLU A 199 0.06 -17.21 5.87
N TRP A 200 -0.69 -17.71 6.85
CA TRP A 200 -1.74 -16.91 7.50
C TRP A 200 -1.20 -15.62 8.14
N TRP A 201 -0.06 -15.68 8.85
CA TRP A 201 0.56 -14.47 9.41
C TRP A 201 1.02 -13.50 8.32
N THR A 202 1.47 -14.01 7.18
CA THR A 202 1.87 -13.21 6.01
C THR A 202 0.67 -12.45 5.45
N TRP A 203 -0.47 -13.14 5.28
CA TRP A 203 -1.73 -12.52 4.89
C TRP A 203 -2.22 -11.49 5.91
N ILE A 204 -2.15 -11.80 7.21
CA ILE A 204 -2.56 -10.89 8.29
C ILE A 204 -1.73 -9.60 8.28
N ILE A 205 -0.41 -9.72 8.27
CA ILE A 205 0.50 -8.57 8.31
C ILE A 205 0.38 -7.77 7.01
N GLY A 206 0.39 -8.45 5.86
CA GLY A 206 0.36 -7.80 4.57
C GLY A 206 -0.95 -7.05 4.32
N ALA A 207 -2.08 -7.69 4.56
CA ALA A 207 -3.39 -7.05 4.42
C ALA A 207 -3.69 -6.04 5.53
N GLY A 208 -3.16 -6.23 6.74
CA GLY A 208 -3.25 -5.25 7.81
C GLY A 208 -2.55 -3.93 7.46
N LEU A 209 -1.31 -4.00 6.96
CA LEU A 209 -0.58 -2.82 6.47
C LEU A 209 -1.28 -2.17 5.27
N ALA A 210 -1.81 -2.99 4.36
CA ALA A 210 -2.62 -2.52 3.23
C ALA A 210 -3.89 -1.80 3.70
N GLY A 211 -4.58 -2.32 4.72
CA GLY A 211 -5.76 -1.70 5.32
C GLY A 211 -5.46 -0.36 5.98
N VAL A 212 -4.32 -0.25 6.69
CA VAL A 212 -3.83 1.03 7.21
C VAL A 212 -3.53 2.01 6.06
N GLY A 213 -2.82 1.56 5.03
CA GLY A 213 -2.55 2.36 3.83
C GLY A 213 -3.83 2.83 3.15
N GLY A 214 -4.84 1.97 3.06
CA GLY A 214 -6.16 2.33 2.52
C GLY A 214 -6.89 3.37 3.37
N GLY A 215 -6.87 3.23 4.70
CA GLY A 215 -7.43 4.24 5.61
C GLY A 215 -6.75 5.60 5.46
N PHE A 216 -5.43 5.63 5.36
CA PHE A 216 -4.70 6.88 5.09
C PHE A 216 -4.91 7.42 3.68
N LEU A 217 -5.07 6.56 2.67
CA LEU A 217 -5.44 7.01 1.32
C LEU A 217 -6.83 7.68 1.32
N GLY A 218 -7.77 7.14 2.09
CA GLY A 218 -9.08 7.74 2.30
C GLY A 218 -9.04 9.05 3.07
N LEU A 219 -8.10 9.22 4.00
CA LEU A 219 -7.87 10.49 4.71
C LEU A 219 -7.17 11.53 3.84
N TYR A 220 -6.18 11.10 3.05
CA TYR A 220 -5.38 11.97 2.17
C TYR A 220 -6.21 12.49 0.99
N ASN A 221 -7.14 11.68 0.49
CA ASN A 221 -8.10 12.06 -0.54
C ASN A 221 -9.53 11.85 -0.01
N GLN A 222 -10.31 11.04 -0.72
CA GLN A 222 -11.67 10.66 -0.42
C GLN A 222 -11.78 9.15 -0.68
N LEU A 223 -12.67 8.48 0.03
CA LEU A 223 -12.94 7.06 -0.20
C LEU A 223 -13.84 6.92 -1.42
N SER A 224 -13.42 6.13 -2.39
CA SER A 224 -14.24 5.71 -3.51
C SER A 224 -14.18 4.18 -3.62
N PRO A 225 -15.23 3.49 -4.08
CA PRO A 225 -15.18 2.02 -4.17
C PRO A 225 -14.06 1.52 -5.08
N ARG A 226 -13.61 2.36 -6.03
CA ARG A 226 -12.56 2.03 -7.00
C ARG A 226 -11.14 2.41 -6.52
N MET A 227 -10.99 3.10 -5.39
CA MET A 227 -9.69 3.60 -4.91
C MET A 227 -8.59 2.53 -4.86
N GLY A 228 -8.96 1.31 -4.49
CA GLY A 228 -8.04 0.18 -4.41
C GLY A 228 -7.48 -0.23 -5.78
N PHE A 229 -8.31 -0.21 -6.80
CA PHE A 229 -7.91 -0.52 -8.18
C PHE A 229 -7.08 0.59 -8.81
N ASP A 230 -7.46 1.84 -8.55
CA ASP A 230 -6.78 2.99 -9.14
C ASP A 230 -5.33 3.07 -8.62
N ILE A 231 -5.09 2.76 -7.34
CA ILE A 231 -3.73 2.74 -6.77
C ILE A 231 -2.96 1.45 -7.08
N LEU A 232 -3.64 0.38 -7.50
CA LEU A 232 -3.05 -0.96 -7.64
C LEU A 232 -1.85 -0.97 -8.60
N LEU A 233 -1.97 -0.28 -9.74
CA LEU A 233 -0.90 -0.18 -10.73
C LEU A 233 0.35 0.48 -10.14
N VAL A 234 0.16 1.56 -9.38
CA VAL A 234 1.24 2.30 -8.70
C VAL A 234 1.93 1.42 -7.67
N VAL A 235 1.16 0.64 -6.90
CA VAL A 235 1.68 -0.30 -5.90
C VAL A 235 2.46 -1.43 -6.57
N PHE A 236 1.97 -2.00 -7.68
CA PHE A 236 2.72 -3.00 -8.46
C PHE A 236 3.99 -2.42 -9.04
N ALA A 237 3.94 -1.22 -9.63
CA ALA A 237 5.12 -0.54 -10.15
C ALA A 237 6.18 -0.36 -9.07
N ALA A 238 5.77 0.02 -7.85
CA ALA A 238 6.65 0.13 -6.70
C ALA A 238 7.27 -1.20 -6.27
N VAL A 239 6.47 -2.29 -6.18
CA VAL A 239 6.98 -3.61 -5.79
C VAL A 239 7.93 -4.19 -6.84
N ILE A 240 7.56 -4.09 -8.12
CA ILE A 240 8.36 -4.60 -9.23
C ILE A 240 9.66 -3.80 -9.36
N LEU A 241 9.58 -2.47 -9.28
CA LEU A 241 10.77 -1.60 -9.20
C LEU A 241 11.67 -2.02 -8.04
N GLY A 242 11.07 -2.27 -6.87
CA GLY A 242 11.72 -2.74 -5.66
C GLY A 242 12.44 -4.07 -5.79
N GLY A 243 11.96 -4.95 -6.68
CA GLY A 243 12.27 -6.37 -6.71
C GLY A 243 11.14 -7.13 -6.01
N ILE A 244 10.38 -7.89 -6.78
CA ILE A 244 9.20 -8.62 -6.28
C ILE A 244 9.65 -9.63 -5.20
N GLY A 245 8.90 -9.71 -4.10
CA GLY A 245 9.22 -10.59 -2.97
C GLY A 245 10.24 -10.01 -1.97
N SER A 246 10.94 -8.92 -2.33
CA SER A 246 11.79 -8.20 -1.39
C SER A 246 10.99 -7.13 -0.63
N VAL A 247 10.83 -7.31 0.68
CA VAL A 247 10.12 -6.34 1.54
C VAL A 247 10.84 -4.99 1.58
N TYR A 248 12.18 -4.99 1.72
CA TYR A 248 12.97 -3.75 1.73
C TYR A 248 13.05 -3.11 0.34
N GLY A 249 13.11 -3.93 -0.71
CA GLY A 249 12.98 -3.47 -2.08
C GLY A 249 11.67 -2.73 -2.31
N ALA A 250 10.55 -3.32 -1.87
CA ALA A 250 9.23 -2.71 -1.94
C ALA A 250 9.11 -1.39 -1.16
N MET A 251 9.82 -1.24 -0.03
CA MET A 251 9.91 0.04 0.69
C MET A 251 10.60 1.11 -0.15
N ALA A 252 11.77 0.80 -0.71
CA ALA A 252 12.52 1.74 -1.55
C ALA A 252 11.75 2.07 -2.84
N GLY A 253 11.15 1.06 -3.48
CA GLY A 253 10.34 1.23 -4.67
C GLY A 253 9.08 2.06 -4.42
N GLY A 254 8.38 1.84 -3.30
CA GLY A 254 7.22 2.64 -2.88
C GLY A 254 7.59 4.09 -2.60
N LEU A 255 8.73 4.32 -1.95
CA LEU A 255 9.24 5.67 -1.70
C LEU A 255 9.55 6.40 -3.00
N LEU A 256 10.26 5.74 -3.93
CA LEU A 256 10.64 6.32 -5.21
C LEU A 256 9.42 6.59 -6.10
N ILE A 257 8.54 5.61 -6.30
CA ILE A 257 7.36 5.76 -7.15
C ILE A 257 6.41 6.83 -6.60
N GLY A 258 6.17 6.86 -5.28
CA GLY A 258 5.29 7.88 -4.70
C GLY A 258 5.85 9.31 -4.85
N VAL A 259 7.15 9.50 -4.67
CA VAL A 259 7.81 10.81 -4.87
C VAL A 259 7.75 11.20 -6.34
N ILE A 260 8.03 10.27 -7.26
CA ILE A 260 7.96 10.55 -8.70
C ILE A 260 6.55 10.90 -9.14
N ASN A 261 5.53 10.21 -8.61
CA ASN A 261 4.13 10.50 -8.90
C ASN A 261 3.77 11.95 -8.50
N GLN A 262 4.19 12.40 -7.31
CA GLN A 262 3.95 13.77 -6.85
C GLN A 262 4.85 14.82 -7.53
N LEU A 263 6.00 14.44 -8.07
CA LEU A 263 6.85 15.31 -8.89
C LEU A 263 6.37 15.45 -10.34
N MET A 264 5.34 14.71 -10.76
CA MET A 264 4.86 14.71 -12.13
C MET A 264 4.54 16.12 -12.67
N PRO A 265 3.91 17.06 -11.92
CA PRO A 265 3.72 18.43 -12.41
C PRO A 265 5.04 19.17 -12.71
N ALA A 266 6.10 18.94 -11.95
CA ALA A 266 7.40 19.56 -12.22
C ALA A 266 8.13 18.89 -13.38
N ILE A 267 8.02 17.56 -13.49
CA ILE A 267 8.58 16.80 -14.61
C ILE A 267 7.86 17.17 -15.91
N SER A 268 6.54 17.40 -15.88
CA SER A 268 5.77 17.83 -17.04
C SER A 268 6.20 19.20 -17.52
N ASP A 269 6.42 20.14 -16.60
CA ASP A 269 6.91 21.48 -16.92
C ASP A 269 8.33 21.43 -17.55
N LEU A 270 9.20 20.54 -17.05
CA LEU A 270 10.55 20.33 -17.61
C LEU A 270 10.51 19.60 -18.96
N ALA A 271 9.60 18.64 -19.13
CA ALA A 271 9.40 17.91 -20.37
C ALA A 271 8.92 18.83 -21.51
N VAL A 272 8.06 19.81 -21.21
CA VAL A 272 7.66 20.85 -22.18
C VAL A 272 8.85 21.72 -22.61
N ALA A 273 9.87 21.88 -21.77
CA ALA A 273 11.09 22.60 -22.12
C ALA A 273 12.06 21.79 -23.01
N LEU A 274 11.94 20.45 -23.06
CA LEU A 274 12.64 19.61 -24.03
C LEU A 274 11.70 19.23 -25.20
N PRO A 275 11.94 19.69 -26.44
CA PRO A 275 11.04 19.47 -27.58
C PRO A 275 10.88 18.01 -28.05
N LEU A 276 11.37 17.03 -27.29
CA LEU A 276 11.33 15.60 -27.58
C LEU A 276 10.27 14.83 -26.77
N VAL A 277 9.65 15.44 -25.77
CA VAL A 277 8.66 14.76 -24.91
C VAL A 277 7.28 15.42 -25.09
N PRO A 278 6.23 14.66 -25.47
CA PRO A 278 4.86 15.17 -25.52
C PRO A 278 4.46 15.78 -24.18
N ASN A 279 3.56 16.77 -24.16
CA ASN A 279 3.12 17.40 -22.92
C ASN A 279 2.43 16.37 -22.00
N VAL A 280 3.19 15.84 -21.04
CA VAL A 280 2.75 14.78 -20.11
C VAL A 280 2.07 15.46 -18.93
N GLY A 281 0.79 15.84 -19.05
CA GLY A 281 0.08 16.46 -17.93
C GLY A 281 0.00 15.58 -16.66
N PRO A 282 -0.45 16.12 -15.51
CA PRO A 282 -0.54 15.39 -14.24
C PRO A 282 -1.38 14.10 -14.31
N ALA A 283 -2.32 14.01 -15.26
CA ALA A 283 -3.16 12.84 -15.50
C ALA A 283 -2.37 11.58 -15.92
N TYR A 284 -1.11 11.73 -16.36
CA TYR A 284 -0.26 10.62 -16.77
C TYR A 284 0.66 10.10 -15.66
N ALA A 285 0.55 10.60 -14.41
CA ALA A 285 1.41 10.18 -13.31
C ALA A 285 1.47 8.64 -13.14
N ASP A 286 0.33 7.97 -13.25
CA ASP A 286 0.23 6.51 -13.13
C ASP A 286 0.86 5.80 -14.35
N SER A 287 0.74 6.40 -15.54
CA SER A 287 1.37 5.88 -16.76
C SER A 287 2.90 6.02 -16.69
N VAL A 288 3.40 7.10 -16.09
CA VAL A 288 4.84 7.31 -15.89
C VAL A 288 5.40 6.32 -14.87
N ALA A 289 4.69 6.03 -13.78
CA ALA A 289 5.07 4.98 -12.85
C ALA A 289 5.19 3.62 -13.57
N PHE A 290 4.26 3.30 -14.46
CA PHE A 290 4.31 2.09 -15.29
C PHE A 290 5.49 2.09 -16.27
N LEU A 291 5.77 3.20 -16.95
CA LEU A 291 6.92 3.31 -17.86
C LEU A 291 8.25 3.14 -17.13
N ILE A 292 8.38 3.70 -15.91
CA ILE A 292 9.57 3.54 -15.08
C ILE A 292 9.76 2.07 -14.70
N MET A 293 8.68 1.39 -14.29
CA MET A 293 8.72 -0.04 -14.02
C MET A 293 9.21 -0.82 -15.24
N VAL A 294 8.66 -0.57 -16.43
CA VAL A 294 9.09 -1.22 -17.69
C VAL A 294 10.57 -0.92 -17.98
N ALA A 295 10.99 0.33 -17.87
CA ALA A 295 12.37 0.74 -18.11
C ALA A 295 13.34 0.04 -17.15
N VAL A 296 12.99 -0.08 -15.87
CA VAL A 296 13.84 -0.80 -14.91
C VAL A 296 13.86 -2.29 -15.20
N LEU A 297 12.75 -2.92 -15.55
CA LEU A 297 12.77 -4.35 -15.92
C LEU A 297 13.65 -4.64 -17.14
N LEU A 298 13.74 -3.71 -18.09
CA LEU A 298 14.64 -3.84 -19.25
C LEU A 298 16.12 -3.77 -18.87
N VAL A 299 16.48 -3.02 -17.83
CA VAL A 299 17.87 -2.79 -17.42
C VAL A 299 18.31 -3.71 -16.28
N ARG A 300 17.40 -3.98 -15.33
CA ARG A 300 17.56 -4.81 -14.13
C ARG A 300 16.27 -5.60 -13.85
N PRO A 301 16.11 -6.79 -14.46
CA PRO A 301 14.90 -7.61 -14.30
C PRO A 301 14.64 -8.08 -12.86
N SER A 302 15.66 -8.11 -12.00
CA SER A 302 15.53 -8.42 -10.57
C SER A 302 15.14 -7.22 -9.69
N GLY A 303 14.89 -6.05 -10.28
CA GLY A 303 14.58 -4.80 -9.57
C GLY A 303 15.81 -4.17 -8.90
N ILE A 304 15.59 -3.11 -8.12
CA ILE A 304 16.67 -2.34 -7.47
C ILE A 304 17.36 -3.10 -6.33
N ALA A 305 16.62 -3.96 -5.61
CA ALA A 305 17.16 -4.74 -4.50
C ALA A 305 17.84 -6.05 -4.93
N GLY A 306 17.79 -6.38 -6.24
CA GLY A 306 18.41 -7.60 -6.76
C GLY A 306 17.72 -8.87 -6.28
N GLY A 307 16.40 -8.97 -6.46
CA GLY A 307 15.61 -10.16 -6.12
C GLY A 307 16.24 -11.45 -6.63
N GLU A 308 16.08 -12.52 -5.84
CA GLU A 308 16.74 -13.80 -6.07
C GLU A 308 16.38 -14.35 -7.45
N THR A 309 17.43 -14.66 -8.21
CA THR A 309 17.32 -15.46 -9.43
C THR A 309 16.86 -16.85 -9.03
N THR A 310 15.60 -17.17 -9.31
CA THR A 310 15.13 -18.56 -9.44
C THR A 310 15.99 -19.33 -10.42
#